data_AF-A0AAD4DWI7-F1
#
_entry.id   AF-A0AAD4DWI7-F1
#
_cell.length_a   1.000
_cell.length_b   1.000
_cell.length_c   1.000
_cell.angle_alpha   90.00
_cell.angle_beta   90.00
_cell.angle_gamma   90.00
#
_symmetry.space_group_name_H-M   'P 1'
#
loop_
_entity.id
_entity.type
_entity.pdbx_description
1 polymer ?
#
loop_
_entity_poly.entity_id
_entity_poly.type
_entity_poly.pdbx_seq_one_letter_code
_entity_poly.pdbx_strand_id
1 'polypeptide(L)'
;QMNMDYTLCEASRHNMEGITRAVTFYDINCQYNKDFRVRVDRSRFLEMAPQLTIIPGIGLWHVHGHQDSCYVRYASNFIEGIGRIDGEIMETLWARLNLISLLLGVFLDR
;
A
#
# COMPACT_ATOMS: atom_id res chain seq x y z
N GLN A 1 -12.82 -3.56 1.02
CA GLN A 1 -11.92 -2.39 1.17
C GLN A 1 -11.90 -1.82 2.59
N MET A 2 -12.97 -1.95 3.38
CA MET A 2 -13.06 -1.39 4.76
C MET A 2 -11.82 -1.64 5.65
N ASN A 3 -11.27 -2.86 5.67
CA ASN A 3 -10.06 -3.16 6.45
C ASN A 3 -8.84 -2.37 5.96
N MET A 4 -8.65 -2.28 4.64
CA MET A 4 -7.54 -1.50 4.05
C MET A 4 -7.73 0.00 4.29
N ASP A 5 -8.98 0.48 4.21
CA ASP A 5 -9.30 1.87 4.49
C ASP A 5 -8.96 2.21 5.95
N TYR A 6 -9.33 1.33 6.89
CA TYR A 6 -8.97 1.45 8.31
C TYR A 6 -7.45 1.46 8.51
N THR A 7 -6.74 0.46 7.98
CA THR A 7 -5.28 0.36 8.13
C THR A 7 -4.57 1.60 7.59
N LEU A 8 -4.98 2.11 6.43
CA LEU A 8 -4.38 3.31 5.84
C LEU A 8 -4.70 4.57 6.67
N CYS A 9 -5.92 4.69 7.19
CA CYS A 9 -6.31 5.80 8.06
C CYS A 9 -5.51 5.80 9.37
N GLU A 10 -5.37 4.65 10.03
CA GLU A 10 -4.57 4.52 11.25
C GLU A 10 -3.09 4.83 10.98
N ALA A 11 -2.52 4.26 9.92
CA ALA A 11 -1.13 4.53 9.52
C ALA A 11 -0.91 6.01 9.21
N SER A 12 -1.88 6.68 8.58
CA SER A 12 -1.79 8.11 8.24
C SER A 12 -1.70 9.03 9.45
N ARG A 13 -2.10 8.57 10.64
CA ARG A 13 -2.13 9.36 11.87
C ARG A 13 -1.03 8.98 12.85
N HIS A 14 -0.43 7.80 12.69
CA HIS A 14 0.55 7.27 13.63
C HIS A 14 1.96 7.84 13.36
N ASN A 15 2.46 8.72 14.24
CA ASN A 15 3.80 9.33 14.16
C ASN A 15 4.08 10.11 12.86
N MET A 16 3.05 10.78 12.33
CA MET A 16 3.12 11.52 11.05
C MET A 16 3.30 13.04 11.22
N GLU A 17 3.76 13.50 12.39
CA GLU A 17 3.98 14.94 12.63
C GLU A 17 5.02 15.50 11.66
N GLY A 18 4.68 16.61 10.99
CA GLY A 18 5.53 17.24 9.96
C GLY A 18 5.54 16.53 8.60
N ILE A 19 4.90 15.37 8.45
CA ILE A 19 4.83 14.64 7.18
C ILE A 19 3.59 15.06 6.40
N THR A 20 3.81 15.66 5.22
CA THR A 20 2.73 16.19 4.36
C THR A 20 2.47 15.35 3.12
N ARG A 21 3.37 14.43 2.78
CA ARG A 21 3.25 13.55 1.61
C ARG A 21 3.61 12.12 2.02
N ALA A 22 2.77 11.17 1.66
CA ALA A 22 3.06 9.75 1.79
C ALA A 22 2.72 9.04 0.48
N VAL A 23 3.56 8.09 0.11
CA VAL A 23 3.30 7.25 -1.05
C VAL A 23 2.76 5.93 -0.55
N THR A 24 1.65 5.48 -1.12
CA THR A 24 1.10 4.15 -0.83
C THR A 24 1.39 3.25 -2.01
N PHE A 25 1.93 2.06 -1.75
CA PHE A 25 2.01 1.00 -2.75
C PHE A 25 0.94 -0.04 -2.48
N TYR A 26 0.14 -0.31 -3.50
CA TYR A 26 -0.86 -1.36 -3.47
C TYR A 26 -1.15 -1.80 -4.91
N ASP A 27 -1.23 -3.10 -5.17
CA ASP A 27 -1.26 -3.63 -6.55
C ASP A 27 -2.40 -3.03 -7.35
N ILE A 28 -3.56 -2.85 -6.70
CA ILE A 28 -4.77 -2.30 -7.31
C ILE A 28 -5.00 -0.83 -6.99
N ASN A 29 -3.96 -0.04 -6.72
CA ASN A 29 -4.12 1.38 -6.36
C ASN A 29 -4.85 2.20 -7.44
N CYS A 30 -4.79 1.81 -8.70
CA CYS A 30 -5.56 2.42 -9.78
C CYS A 30 -7.08 2.23 -9.66
N GLN A 31 -7.52 1.26 -8.84
CA GLN A 31 -8.94 1.01 -8.52
C GLN A 31 -9.24 1.50 -7.10
N TYR A 32 -8.41 1.11 -6.13
CA TYR A 32 -8.63 1.37 -4.70
C TYR A 32 -8.67 2.85 -4.36
N ASN A 33 -7.72 3.64 -4.88
CA ASN A 33 -7.57 5.05 -4.45
C ASN A 33 -8.66 5.98 -5.01
N LYS A 34 -9.29 5.63 -6.13
CA LYS A 34 -10.27 6.48 -6.84
C LYS A 34 -11.33 7.07 -5.92
N ASP A 35 -11.93 6.21 -5.09
CA ASP A 35 -12.99 6.59 -4.17
C ASP A 35 -12.53 6.59 -2.71
N PHE A 36 -11.23 6.43 -2.43
CA PHE A 36 -10.74 6.28 -1.06
C PHE A 36 -11.12 7.47 -0.20
N ARG A 37 -10.86 8.69 -0.67
CA ARG A 37 -11.21 9.89 0.10
C ARG A 37 -12.71 10.02 0.33
N VAL A 38 -13.52 9.70 -0.67
CA VAL A 38 -14.99 9.69 -0.57
C VAL A 38 -15.47 8.67 0.47
N ARG A 39 -14.85 7.49 0.53
CA ARG A 39 -15.17 6.46 1.55
C ARG A 39 -14.81 6.94 2.96
N VAL A 40 -13.65 7.58 3.12
CA VAL A 40 -13.24 8.16 4.41
C VAL A 40 -14.21 9.27 4.84
N ASP A 41 -14.52 10.21 3.95
CA ASP A 41 -15.38 11.37 4.25
C ASP A 41 -16.83 10.97 4.62
N ARG A 42 -17.32 9.86 4.07
CA ARG A 42 -18.65 9.32 4.37
C ARG A 42 -18.70 8.47 5.63
N SER A 43 -17.54 8.06 6.15
CA SER A 43 -17.46 7.21 7.33
C SER A 43 -17.52 8.03 8.61
N ARG A 44 -18.20 7.50 9.63
CA ARG A 44 -18.17 8.06 10.99
C ARG A 44 -16.98 7.56 11.82
N PHE A 45 -16.25 6.57 11.30
CA PHE A 45 -15.23 5.82 12.05
C PHE A 45 -13.83 5.95 11.46
N LEU A 46 -13.69 6.55 10.28
CA LEU A 46 -12.41 6.70 9.60
C LEU A 46 -12.00 8.17 9.61
N GLU A 47 -10.74 8.41 9.93
CA GLU A 47 -10.14 9.72 9.91
C GLU A 47 -8.73 9.63 9.35
N MET A 48 -8.41 10.52 8.41
CA MET A 48 -7.10 10.62 7.80
C MET A 48 -6.44 11.93 8.24
N ALA A 49 -5.12 11.95 8.38
CA ALA A 49 -4.39 13.16 8.69
C ALA A 49 -4.74 14.30 7.71
N PRO A 50 -5.26 15.47 8.18
CA PRO A 50 -5.85 16.48 7.30
C PRO A 50 -4.91 17.05 6.25
N GLN A 51 -3.60 17.08 6.54
CA GLN A 51 -2.58 17.70 5.71
C GLN A 51 -1.80 16.67 4.87
N LEU A 52 -2.13 15.38 4.99
CA LEU A 52 -1.41 14.32 4.31
C LEU A 52 -1.95 14.12 2.88
N THR A 53 -1.06 14.33 1.91
CA THR A 53 -1.31 13.98 0.52
C THR A 53 -0.86 12.55 0.27
N ILE A 54 -1.81 11.68 -0.08
CA ILE A 54 -1.53 10.30 -0.50
C ILE A 54 -1.23 10.29 -1.99
N ILE A 55 -0.06 9.79 -2.35
CA ILE A 55 0.35 9.55 -3.74
C ILE A 55 0.24 8.05 -4.00
N PRO A 56 -0.71 7.60 -4.83
CA PRO A 56 -0.88 6.18 -5.11
C PRO A 56 0.20 5.69 -6.07
N GLY A 57 0.91 4.64 -5.69
CA GLY A 57 1.83 3.88 -6.52
C GLY A 57 1.41 2.42 -6.67
N ILE A 58 1.89 1.77 -7.72
CA ILE A 58 1.77 0.32 -7.96
C ILE A 58 3.19 -0.22 -8.13
N GLY A 59 3.46 -1.42 -7.59
CA GLY A 59 4.74 -2.11 -7.77
C GLY A 59 5.14 -2.16 -9.25
N LEU A 60 6.42 -1.94 -9.54
CA LEU A 60 6.87 -1.80 -10.93
C LEU A 60 6.59 -3.05 -11.77
N TRP A 61 6.63 -4.24 -11.16
CA TRP A 61 6.25 -5.48 -11.81
C TRP A 61 4.73 -5.55 -12.04
N HIS A 62 3.94 -5.27 -11.01
CA HIS A 62 2.49 -5.32 -11.05
C HIS A 62 1.87 -4.32 -12.03
N VAL A 63 2.40 -3.10 -12.16
CA VAL A 63 1.81 -2.06 -13.01
C VAL A 63 1.80 -2.45 -14.50
N HIS A 64 2.70 -3.34 -14.94
CA HIS A 64 2.71 -3.86 -16.31
C HIS A 64 1.52 -4.80 -16.61
N GLY A 65 0.87 -5.36 -15.59
CA GLY A 65 -0.36 -6.14 -15.72
C GLY A 65 -1.63 -5.29 -15.80
N HIS A 66 -1.51 -3.97 -15.68
CA HIS A 66 -2.62 -3.03 -15.72
C HIS A 66 -2.74 -2.38 -17.12
N GLN A 67 -3.84 -1.65 -17.36
CA GLN A 67 -3.99 -0.85 -18.58
C GLN A 67 -2.83 0.15 -18.75
N ASP A 68 -2.43 0.43 -19.99
CA ASP A 68 -1.26 1.26 -20.33
C ASP A 68 -1.23 2.61 -19.61
N SER A 69 -2.39 3.24 -19.43
CA SER A 69 -2.49 4.53 -18.73
C SER A 69 -2.07 4.46 -17.26
N CYS A 70 -2.05 3.26 -16.64
CA CYS A 70 -1.60 3.09 -15.28
C CYS A 70 -0.08 3.19 -15.15
N TYR A 71 0.66 2.80 -16.18
CA TYR A 71 2.12 2.80 -16.14
C TYR A 71 2.66 4.19 -15.83
N VAL A 72 2.24 5.21 -16.60
CA VAL A 72 2.68 6.59 -16.40
C VAL A 72 2.12 7.26 -15.14
N ARG A 73 1.03 6.72 -14.58
CA ARG A 73 0.33 7.33 -13.42
C ARG A 73 0.75 6.75 -12.08
N TYR A 74 1.13 5.48 -12.04
CA TYR A 74 1.33 4.74 -10.80
C TYR A 74 2.69 4.05 -10.69
N ALA A 75 3.47 3.93 -11.77
CA ALA A 75 4.80 3.33 -11.66
C ALA A 75 5.73 4.24 -10.85
N SER A 76 6.49 3.64 -9.92
CA SER A 76 7.43 4.34 -9.05
C SER A 76 8.44 5.22 -9.81
N ASN A 77 8.83 4.84 -11.03
CA ASN A 77 9.74 5.61 -11.89
C ASN A 77 9.24 7.02 -12.23
N PHE A 78 7.93 7.28 -12.12
CA PHE A 78 7.33 8.57 -12.46
C PHE A 78 6.84 9.35 -11.24
N ILE A 79 7.07 8.83 -10.03
CA ILE A 79 6.69 9.51 -8.79
C ILE A 79 7.91 10.24 -8.24
N GLU A 80 7.83 11.57 -8.18
CA GLU A 80 8.89 12.42 -7.67
C GLU A 80 9.24 12.08 -6.21
N GLY A 81 10.53 12.00 -5.92
CA GLY A 81 11.05 11.69 -4.58
C GLY A 81 11.16 10.21 -4.27
N ILE A 82 10.77 9.32 -5.20
CA ILE A 82 10.91 7.87 -5.05
C ILE A 82 12.04 7.35 -5.95
N GLY A 83 12.85 6.44 -5.41
CA GLY A 83 13.77 5.65 -6.22
C GLY A 83 13.08 4.51 -6.97
N ARG A 84 13.88 3.67 -7.63
CA ARG A 84 13.41 2.36 -8.10
C ARG A 84 13.22 1.45 -6.89
N ILE A 85 11.97 1.30 -6.47
CA ILE A 85 11.59 0.39 -5.39
C ILE A 85 11.12 -0.93 -6.01
N ASP A 86 11.72 -2.02 -5.55
CA ASP A 86 11.19 -3.35 -5.73
C ASP A 86 10.04 -3.54 -4.73
N GLY A 87 8.80 -3.41 -5.23
CA GLY A 87 7.60 -3.62 -4.42
C GLY A 87 7.38 -5.09 -4.03
N GLU A 88 8.19 -5.99 -4.56
CA GLU A 88 7.96 -7.44 -4.55
C GLU A 88 8.91 -8.19 -3.62
N ILE A 89 9.74 -7.50 -2.83
CA ILE A 89 10.75 -8.19 -2.01
C ILE A 89 10.10 -9.18 -1.04
N MET A 90 8.94 -8.84 -0.48
CA MET A 90 8.18 -9.76 0.38
C MET A 90 7.62 -10.93 -0.44
N GLU A 91 7.11 -10.70 -1.65
CA GLU A 91 6.52 -11.75 -2.50
C GLU A 91 7.57 -12.72 -3.04
N THR A 92 8.73 -12.20 -3.42
CA THR A 92 9.90 -13.01 -3.85
C THR A 92 10.37 -13.92 -2.72
N LEU A 93 10.18 -13.49 -1.47
CA LEU A 93 10.52 -14.27 -0.28
C LEU A 93 9.40 -15.22 0.17
N TRP A 94 8.18 -15.15 -0.38
CA TRP A 94 7.07 -16.02 0.05
C TRP A 94 7.41 -17.51 -0.04
N ALA A 95 8.06 -17.95 -1.11
CA ALA A 95 8.47 -19.34 -1.26
C ALA A 95 9.42 -19.80 -0.13
N ARG A 96 10.29 -18.91 0.35
CA ARG A 96 11.21 -19.17 1.47
C ARG A 96 10.51 -19.07 2.83
N LEU A 97 9.65 -18.07 3.01
CA LEU A 97 8.91 -17.85 4.26
C LEU A 97 7.86 -18.95 4.51
N ASN A 98 7.22 -19.47 3.47
CA ASN A 98 6.31 -20.61 3.55
C ASN A 98 6.99 -21.87 4.09
N LEU A 99 8.29 -22.05 3.82
CA LEU A 99 9.03 -23.18 4.37
C LEU A 99 9.25 -23.05 5.88
N ILE A 100 9.44 -21.81 6.37
CA ILE A 100 9.69 -21.52 7.78
C ILE A 100 8.38 -21.56 8.59
N SER A 101 7.25 -21.13 8.02
CA SER A 101 5.95 -21.22 8.68
C SER A 101 5.55 -22.67 9.00
N LEU A 102 5.88 -23.62 8.10
CA LEU A 102 5.71 -25.05 8.34
C LEU A 102 6.57 -25.58 9.50
N LEU A 103 7.76 -25.00 9.73
CA LEU A 103 8.65 -25.40 10.82
C LEU A 103 8.22 -24.82 12.19
N LEU A 104 7.61 -23.63 12.20
CA LEU A 104 7.11 -22.98 13.42
C LEU A 104 5.78 -23.57 13.93
N GLY A 105 4.95 -24.13 13.03
CA GLY A 105 3.72 -24.84 13.40
C GLY A 105 3.94 -26.09 14.26
N VAL A 106 5.17 -26.62 14.33
CA VAL A 106 5.53 -27.77 15.18
C VAL A 106 5.88 -27.35 16.62
N PHE A 107 6.11 -26.06 16.89
CA PHE A 107 6.51 -25.56 18.23
C PHE A 107 5.38 -24.90 19.04
N LEU A 108 4.21 -24.63 18.45
CA LEU A 108 3.07 -24.01 19.15
C LEU A 108 1.96 -25.00 19.56
N ASP A 109 2.18 -26.30 19.39
CA ASP A 109 1.26 -27.36 19.80
C ASP A 109 1.80 -28.17 21.01
N ARG A 110 2.33 -27.46 22.02
CA ARG A 110 2.60 -28.01 23.36
C ARG A 110 2.16 -27.08 24.47
#